data_AF-A0A7S1QV81-F1
#
_entry.id   AF-A0A7S1QV81-F1
#
_cell.length_a   1.000
_cell.length_b   1.000
_cell.length_c   1.000
_cell.angle_alpha   90.00
_cell.angle_beta   90.00
_cell.angle_gamma   90.00
#
_symmetry.space_group_name_H-M   'P 1'
#
loop_
_entity.id
_entity.type
_entity.pdbx_description
1 polymer ?
#
loop_
_entity_poly.entity_id
_entity_poly.type
_entity_poly.pdbx_seq_one_letter_code
_entity_poly.pdbx_strand_id
1 'polypeptide(L)'
;DGGGGSSTTFVGTGVAGSADGVGTSAQFQGRFIVAEPRGRFLVLSGAASGTVRFADFATTVVWTVLGTGTTTWSSNADPLAANVGLNEAFCWRSDGARLYVLGHHAVGYATLETQSASVTFTATAT
;
A
#
# COMPACT_ATOMS: atom_id res chain seq x y z
N ASP A 1 10.08 -8.09 32.74
CA ASP A 1 10.09 -9.56 32.57
C ASP A 1 10.94 -9.89 31.35
N GLY A 2 12.04 -10.62 31.55
CA GLY A 2 13.09 -10.85 30.56
C GLY A 2 12.69 -11.79 29.43
N GLY A 3 11.58 -11.51 28.73
CA GLY A 3 11.17 -12.24 27.55
C GLY A 3 12.10 -11.91 26.38
N GLY A 4 12.88 -12.88 25.94
CA GLY A 4 13.70 -12.77 24.74
C GLY A 4 12.82 -12.50 23.52
N GLY A 5 12.79 -11.25 23.06
CA GLY A 5 12.21 -10.90 21.76
C GLY A 5 13.13 -11.38 20.64
N SER A 6 12.55 -12.00 19.61
CA SER A 6 13.25 -12.27 18.35
C SER A 6 12.81 -11.25 17.30
N SER A 7 13.76 -10.67 16.57
CA SER A 7 13.49 -9.79 15.43
C SER A 7 13.72 -10.54 14.14
N THR A 8 12.83 -10.37 13.17
CA THR A 8 12.98 -10.91 11.82
C THR A 8 12.48 -9.88 10.82
N THR A 9 13.18 -9.77 9.68
CA THR A 9 12.69 -9.01 8.54
C THR A 9 11.60 -9.81 7.84
N PHE A 10 10.37 -9.31 7.93
CA PHE A 10 9.20 -9.94 7.31
C PHE A 10 9.15 -9.68 5.80
N VAL A 11 9.31 -8.42 5.37
CA VAL A 11 9.41 -8.00 3.96
C VAL A 11 10.41 -6.86 3.80
N GLY A 12 11.02 -6.74 2.62
CA GLY A 12 11.97 -5.67 2.32
C GLY A 12 13.43 -6.11 2.32
N THR A 13 14.24 -5.53 1.44
CA THR A 13 15.71 -5.73 1.40
C THR A 13 16.49 -4.86 2.39
N GLY A 14 15.85 -3.82 2.96
CA GLY A 14 16.53 -2.74 3.68
C GLY A 14 17.09 -1.63 2.77
N VAL A 15 16.92 -1.74 1.45
CA VAL A 15 17.30 -0.72 0.47
C VAL A 15 16.04 -0.08 -0.10
N ALA A 16 16.01 1.25 -0.17
CA ALA A 16 14.89 1.98 -0.77
C ALA A 16 14.76 1.63 -2.25
N GLY A 17 13.53 1.32 -2.67
CA GLY A 17 13.19 0.99 -4.05
C GLY A 17 11.67 0.88 -4.21
N SER A 18 11.21 0.32 -5.32
CA SER A 18 9.80 0.15 -5.66
C SER A 18 9.47 -1.21 -6.28
N ALA A 19 10.32 -2.21 -6.03
CA ALA A 19 10.13 -3.55 -6.57
C ALA A 19 9.10 -4.35 -5.75
N ASP A 20 8.07 -4.82 -6.44
CA ASP A 20 7.19 -5.86 -5.91
C ASP A 20 7.97 -7.19 -5.81
N GLY A 21 7.52 -8.11 -4.94
CA GLY A 21 8.27 -9.34 -4.71
C GLY A 21 7.81 -10.11 -3.48
N VAL A 22 8.55 -11.16 -3.12
CA VAL A 22 8.23 -12.02 -1.97
C VAL A 22 9.27 -11.84 -0.88
N GLY A 23 8.82 -11.61 0.35
CA GLY A 23 9.68 -11.50 1.53
C GLY A 23 10.77 -10.43 1.37
N THR A 24 12.03 -10.84 1.57
CA THR A 24 13.19 -9.94 1.50
C THR A 24 13.61 -9.56 0.09
N SER A 25 12.94 -10.03 -0.96
CA SER A 25 13.20 -9.59 -2.34
C SER A 25 12.45 -8.29 -2.70
N ALA A 26 11.37 -7.97 -1.98
CA ALA A 26 10.61 -6.75 -2.20
C ALA A 26 11.42 -5.49 -1.81
N GLN A 27 11.16 -4.37 -2.48
CA GLN A 27 11.75 -3.07 -2.16
C GLN A 27 10.65 -2.00 -2.12
N PHE A 28 10.67 -1.20 -1.07
CA PHE A 28 9.75 -0.09 -0.89
C PHE A 28 10.46 1.03 -0.14
N GLN A 29 10.04 2.27 -0.38
CA GLN A 29 10.47 3.41 0.40
C GLN A 29 9.49 3.62 1.56
N GLY A 30 9.66 2.89 2.66
CA GLY A 30 8.73 2.98 3.80
C GLY A 30 8.84 4.33 4.52
N ARG A 31 7.84 5.22 4.33
CA ARG A 31 7.61 6.36 5.24
C ARG A 31 6.36 6.15 6.09
N PHE A 32 5.38 5.44 5.55
CA PHE A 32 4.10 5.23 6.21
C PHE A 32 3.70 3.76 6.12
N ILE A 33 3.12 3.27 7.21
CA ILE A 33 2.53 1.95 7.28
C ILE A 33 1.18 2.01 8.00
N VAL A 34 0.22 1.20 7.54
CA VAL A 34 -1.05 0.99 8.26
C VAL A 34 -1.54 -0.44 8.03
N ALA A 35 -1.99 -1.10 9.10
CA ALA A 35 -2.59 -2.43 8.98
C ALA A 35 -4.03 -2.34 8.45
N GLU A 36 -4.39 -3.26 7.56
CA GLU A 36 -5.77 -3.43 7.11
C GLU A 36 -6.65 -3.94 8.27
N PRO A 37 -7.88 -3.40 8.49
CA PRO A 37 -8.69 -3.71 9.67
C PRO A 37 -9.06 -5.19 9.86
N ARG A 38 -9.04 -6.00 8.80
CA ARG A 38 -9.32 -7.44 8.87
C ARG A 38 -8.06 -8.26 9.15
N GLY A 39 -6.90 -7.61 9.28
CA GLY A 39 -5.65 -8.19 9.74
C GLY A 39 -4.87 -8.96 8.66
N ARG A 40 -5.20 -8.81 7.38
CA ARG A 40 -4.53 -9.59 6.32
C ARG A 40 -3.33 -8.89 5.71
N PHE A 41 -3.41 -7.57 5.55
CA PHE A 41 -2.43 -6.81 4.78
C PHE A 41 -1.81 -5.68 5.59
N LEU A 42 -0.53 -5.41 5.33
CA LEU A 42 0.15 -4.19 5.72
C LEU A 42 0.25 -3.27 4.49
N VAL A 43 -0.22 -2.04 4.62
CA VAL A 43 -0.02 -1.01 3.60
C VAL A 43 1.36 -0.41 3.75
N LEU A 44 2.09 -0.28 2.64
CA LEU A 44 3.44 0.26 2.56
C LEU A 44 3.47 1.38 1.51
N SER A 45 3.90 2.57 1.91
CA SER A 45 4.10 3.66 0.95
C SER A 45 5.16 4.65 1.39
N GLY A 46 5.75 5.32 0.40
CA GLY A 46 6.66 6.43 0.57
C GLY A 46 6.18 7.68 -0.15
N ALA A 47 6.41 8.85 0.44
CA ALA A 47 6.04 10.14 -0.15
C ALA A 47 6.53 10.35 -1.61
N ALA A 48 7.70 9.80 -1.97
CA ALA A 48 8.24 9.90 -3.34
C ALA A 48 8.11 8.61 -4.15
N SER A 49 7.44 7.58 -3.62
CA SER A 49 7.32 6.28 -4.29
C SER A 49 6.30 6.27 -5.42
N GLY A 50 5.36 7.23 -5.43
CA GLY A 50 4.26 7.30 -6.40
C GLY A 50 3.37 6.05 -6.41
N THR A 51 3.44 5.24 -5.35
CA THR A 51 2.85 3.91 -5.25
C THR A 51 2.43 3.61 -3.81
N VAL A 52 1.38 2.82 -3.69
CA VAL A 52 0.94 2.18 -2.45
C VAL A 52 1.00 0.70 -2.69
N ARG A 53 1.60 -0.03 -1.76
CA ARG A 53 1.78 -1.47 -1.82
C ARG A 53 1.10 -2.15 -0.65
N PHE A 54 0.65 -3.37 -0.85
CA PHE A 54 0.31 -4.26 0.25
C PHE A 54 1.42 -5.28 0.45
N ALA A 55 1.61 -5.69 1.69
CA ALA A 55 2.30 -6.91 2.07
C ALA A 55 1.29 -7.84 2.76
N ASP A 56 1.14 -9.07 2.26
CA ASP A 56 0.26 -10.07 2.87
C ASP A 56 0.98 -10.80 4.01
N PHE A 57 0.42 -10.72 5.22
CA PHE A 57 1.02 -11.30 6.44
C PHE A 57 1.23 -12.81 6.38
N ALA A 58 0.39 -13.53 5.62
CA ALA A 58 0.47 -14.99 5.54
C ALA A 58 1.49 -15.45 4.49
N THR A 59 1.58 -14.73 3.38
CA THR A 59 2.37 -15.17 2.20
C THR A 59 3.67 -14.40 2.00
N THR A 60 3.87 -13.28 2.69
CA THR A 60 4.99 -12.34 2.50
C THR A 60 5.05 -11.69 1.12
N VAL A 61 4.01 -11.86 0.29
CA VAL A 61 3.94 -11.25 -1.05
C VAL A 61 3.71 -9.75 -0.89
N VAL A 62 4.49 -8.96 -1.61
CA VAL A 62 4.36 -7.50 -1.73
C VAL A 62 3.98 -7.15 -3.16
N TRP A 63 2.93 -6.35 -3.34
CA TRP A 63 2.50 -5.88 -4.65
C TRP A 63 1.92 -4.47 -4.62
N THR A 64 2.01 -3.79 -5.76
CA THR A 64 1.44 -2.46 -5.97
C THR A 64 -0.08 -2.55 -6.14
N VAL A 65 -0.80 -1.72 -5.39
CA VAL A 65 -2.28 -1.67 -5.41
C VAL A 65 -2.83 -0.35 -5.92
N LEU A 66 -2.03 0.71 -5.88
CA LEU A 66 -2.42 2.05 -6.31
C LEU A 66 -1.15 2.79 -6.72
N GLY A 67 -1.21 3.59 -7.77
CA GLY A 67 -0.05 4.37 -8.22
C GLY A 67 0.70 3.76 -9.39
N THR A 68 1.25 4.63 -10.23
CA THR A 68 2.10 4.30 -11.39
C THR A 68 3.59 4.41 -11.10
N GLY A 69 3.98 4.87 -9.91
CA GLY A 69 5.37 5.24 -9.60
C GLY A 69 5.72 6.68 -9.95
N THR A 70 4.77 7.46 -10.47
CA THR A 70 4.97 8.91 -10.69
C THR A 70 4.56 9.72 -9.47
N THR A 71 5.24 10.85 -9.25
CA THR A 71 5.01 11.74 -8.11
C THR A 71 3.92 12.78 -8.34
N THR A 72 3.14 12.64 -9.41
CA THR A 72 2.00 13.54 -9.70
C THR A 72 0.74 13.06 -9.00
N TRP A 73 -0.31 13.88 -9.04
CA TRP A 73 -1.65 13.48 -8.59
C TRP A 73 -2.59 13.41 -9.78
N SER A 74 -3.33 12.31 -9.91
CA SER A 74 -4.48 12.24 -10.83
C SER A 74 -5.72 11.80 -10.07
N SER A 75 -6.74 12.64 -10.10
CA SER A 75 -8.04 12.34 -9.51
C SER A 75 -8.81 11.34 -10.38
N ASN A 76 -9.56 10.43 -9.74
CA ASN A 76 -10.61 9.61 -10.37
C ASN A 76 -10.18 8.68 -11.51
N ALA A 77 -8.88 8.38 -11.63
CA ALA A 77 -8.38 7.37 -12.55
C ALA A 77 -8.50 5.96 -11.96
N ASP A 78 -8.43 4.93 -12.82
CA ASP A 78 -8.27 3.55 -12.39
C ASP A 78 -7.06 3.41 -11.45
N PRO A 79 -7.10 2.66 -10.34
CA PRO A 79 -6.06 2.72 -9.31
C PRO A 79 -4.62 2.45 -9.74
N LEU A 80 -4.38 1.53 -10.68
CA LEU A 80 -3.03 1.31 -11.21
C LEU A 80 -2.62 2.34 -12.28
N ALA A 81 -3.57 3.12 -12.80
CA ALA A 81 -3.32 4.28 -13.68
C ALA A 81 -3.35 5.62 -12.92
N ALA A 82 -3.85 5.62 -11.68
CA ALA A 82 -3.90 6.78 -10.81
C ALA A 82 -2.49 7.14 -10.35
N ASN A 83 -2.21 8.43 -10.25
CA ASN A 83 -0.98 8.93 -9.69
C ASN A 83 -1.27 9.38 -8.26
N VAL A 84 -0.55 8.78 -7.31
CA VAL A 84 -0.65 9.04 -5.87
C VAL A 84 0.70 9.48 -5.35
N GLY A 85 1.17 10.58 -5.90
CA GLY A 85 2.37 11.26 -5.44
C GLY A 85 2.16 11.96 -4.11
N LEU A 86 3.26 12.12 -3.36
CA LEU A 86 3.29 12.88 -2.10
C LEU A 86 2.26 12.38 -1.09
N ASN A 87 2.19 11.06 -0.90
CA ASN A 87 1.34 10.48 0.14
C ASN A 87 1.79 10.98 1.51
N GLU A 88 0.85 11.53 2.28
CA GLU A 88 1.08 12.11 3.61
C GLU A 88 0.38 11.32 4.71
N ALA A 89 -0.77 10.71 4.40
CA ALA A 89 -1.52 9.92 5.36
C ALA A 89 -2.37 8.84 4.67
N PHE A 90 -2.69 7.81 5.45
CA PHE A 90 -3.55 6.71 5.06
C PHE A 90 -4.58 6.46 6.15
N CYS A 91 -5.81 6.14 5.77
CA CYS A 91 -6.77 5.58 6.71
C CYS A 91 -7.68 4.56 6.04
N TRP A 92 -8.11 3.57 6.82
CA TRP A 92 -9.05 2.56 6.35
C TRP A 92 -10.47 2.92 6.75
N ARG A 93 -11.44 2.62 5.88
CA ARG A 93 -12.82 2.45 6.34
C ARG A 93 -12.84 1.28 7.32
N SER A 94 -13.59 1.40 8.40
CA SER A 94 -13.63 0.40 9.48
C SER A 94 -14.01 -1.01 9.01
N ASP A 95 -14.80 -1.12 7.94
CA ASP A 95 -15.18 -2.39 7.35
C ASP A 95 -14.11 -3.02 6.45
N GLY A 96 -12.98 -2.33 6.22
CA GLY A 96 -11.85 -2.75 5.39
C GLY A 96 -12.07 -2.66 3.87
N ALA A 97 -13.19 -2.12 3.39
CA ALA A 97 -13.49 -2.11 1.95
C ALA A 97 -12.89 -0.91 1.19
N ARG A 98 -12.39 0.12 1.89
CA ARG A 98 -11.74 1.28 1.26
C ARG A 98 -10.50 1.71 2.02
N LEU A 99 -9.43 1.96 1.28
CA LEU A 99 -8.23 2.63 1.74
C LEU A 99 -8.25 4.07 1.22
N TYR A 100 -8.27 5.04 2.12
CA TYR A 100 -8.15 6.46 1.80
C TYR A 100 -6.67 6.85 1.82
N VAL A 101 -6.29 7.68 0.85
CA VAL A 101 -4.93 8.20 0.69
C VAL A 101 -5.01 9.71 0.61
N LEU A 102 -4.35 10.39 1.55
CA LEU A 102 -4.13 11.83 1.48
C LEU A 102 -2.81 12.07 0.75
N GLY A 103 -2.85 12.88 -0.31
CA GLY A 103 -1.67 13.34 -1.00
C GLY A 103 -1.98 14.53 -1.89
N HIS A 104 -0.97 15.37 -2.14
CA HIS A 104 -1.08 16.51 -3.07
C HIS A 104 -2.31 17.42 -2.80
N HIS A 105 -2.59 17.68 -1.52
CA HIS A 105 -3.76 18.45 -1.04
C HIS A 105 -5.12 17.86 -1.41
N ALA A 106 -5.19 16.57 -1.75
CA ALA A 106 -6.41 15.87 -2.09
C ALA A 106 -6.51 14.54 -1.34
N VAL A 107 -7.74 14.05 -1.17
CA VAL A 107 -8.00 12.72 -0.60
C VAL A 107 -8.65 11.87 -1.68
N GLY A 108 -7.98 10.79 -2.06
CA GLY A 108 -8.53 9.73 -2.90
C GLY A 108 -8.85 8.48 -2.07
N TYR A 109 -9.57 7.54 -2.66
CA TYR A 109 -9.71 6.21 -2.07
C TYR A 109 -9.59 5.11 -3.11
N ALA A 110 -9.13 3.96 -2.67
CA ALA A 110 -9.10 2.73 -3.45
C ALA A 110 -10.10 1.74 -2.82
N THR A 111 -11.02 1.18 -3.62
CA THR A 111 -12.00 0.18 -3.17
C THR A 111 -11.43 -1.23 -3.30
N LEU A 112 -11.50 -2.02 -2.25
CA LEU A 112 -11.13 -3.44 -2.31
C LEU A 112 -12.37 -4.30 -2.53
N GLU A 113 -12.53 -4.81 -3.74
CA GLU A 113 -13.54 -5.84 -4.04
C GLU A 113 -12.95 -7.24 -3.73
N THR A 114 -13.36 -7.83 -2.60
CA THR A 114 -13.10 -9.21 -2.15
C THR A 114 -11.69 -9.78 -2.32
N GLN A 115 -10.96 -9.83 -1.20
CA GLN A 115 -9.94 -10.79 -0.69
C GLN A 115 -9.32 -11.92 -1.57
N SER A 116 -9.19 -11.79 -2.88
CA SER A 116 -8.31 -12.64 -3.68
C SER A 116 -6.97 -11.94 -3.87
N ALA A 117 -5.89 -12.70 -4.06
CA ALA A 117 -4.53 -12.19 -4.21
C ALA A 117 -4.33 -11.17 -5.36
N SER A 118 -5.39 -10.90 -6.12
CA SER A 118 -5.55 -9.79 -7.05
C SER A 118 -6.69 -8.88 -6.55
N VAL A 119 -6.35 -7.67 -6.10
CA VAL A 119 -7.36 -6.63 -5.81
C VAL A 119 -7.79 -6.05 -7.16
N THR A 120 -9.00 -6.37 -7.61
CA THR A 120 -9.59 -5.70 -8.77
C THR A 120 -10.27 -4.43 -8.31
N PHE A 121 -9.83 -3.30 -8.86
CA PHE A 121 -10.39 -2.00 -8.55
C PHE A 121 -11.30 -1.54 -9.68
N THR A 122 -12.55 -1.23 -9.35
CA THR A 122 -13.53 -0.61 -10.24
C THR A 122 -13.55 0.90 -9.97
N ALA A 123 -13.09 1.70 -10.94
CA ALA A 123 -13.39 3.13 -10.92
C ALA A 123 -14.86 3.31 -11.29
N THR A 124 -15.68 3.84 -10.37
CA THR A 124 -17.00 4.34 -10.73
C THR A 124 -16.82 5.78 -11.21
N ALA A 125 -16.76 5.98 -12.52
CA ALA A 125 -16.89 7.30 -13.11
C ALA A 125 -18.32 7.80 -12.88
N THR A 126 -18.47 8.98 -12.28
CA THR A 126 -19.70 9.79 -12.34
C THR A 126 -19.60 10.78 -13.48
#